data_AF-A0A8R1IDF9-F1
#
_entry.id   AF-A0A8R1IDF9-F1
#
_cell.length_a   1.000
_cell.length_b   1.000
_cell.length_c   1.000
_cell.angle_alpha   90.00
_cell.angle_beta   90.00
_cell.angle_gamma   90.00
#
_symmetry.space_group_name_H-M   'P 1'
#
loop_
_entity.id
_entity.type
_entity.pdbx_description
1 polymer ?
#
loop_
_entity_poly.entity_id
_entity_poly.type
_entity_poly.pdbx_seq_one_letter_code
_entity_poly.pdbx_strand_id
1 'polypeptide(L)'
;MANRGDHRNVDKLVCDIYGGAYDELNLKADLIAGSMAKCNRFGETPQKQPHKPEDIAKSLLLMVSNNIGQMAYLYGTRYNLKRIYFGGYFIRQDPITMRTLSFAINYWSRGEIEALYLKHEGYLGAMGSFLDEDGKMDE
;
A
#
# COMPACT_ATOMS: atom_id res chain seq x y z
N MET A 1 -14.17 -4.95 -6.87
CA MET A 1 -14.83 -4.58 -5.60
C MET A 1 -14.18 -3.35 -4.97
N ALA A 2 -12.88 -3.39 -4.65
CA ALA A 2 -12.16 -2.28 -4.04
C ALA A 2 -12.31 -0.92 -4.78
N ASN A 3 -12.35 -0.90 -6.11
CA ASN A 3 -12.48 0.36 -6.87
C ASN A 3 -13.77 1.15 -6.58
N ARG A 4 -14.81 0.50 -6.05
CA ARG A 4 -16.11 1.10 -5.74
C ARG A 4 -16.31 1.39 -4.25
N GLY A 5 -15.36 0.95 -3.41
CA GLY A 5 -15.45 1.08 -1.97
C GLY A 5 -14.82 2.36 -1.43
N ASP A 6 -15.32 2.79 -0.27
CA ASP A 6 -14.79 3.89 0.52
C ASP A 6 -14.21 3.36 1.84
N HIS A 7 -12.89 3.36 1.93
CA HIS A 7 -12.18 2.85 3.09
C HIS A 7 -12.45 3.64 4.37
N ARG A 8 -12.89 4.91 4.27
CA ARG A 8 -13.15 5.80 5.43
C ARG A 8 -14.30 5.30 6.30
N ASN A 9 -15.17 4.46 5.77
CA ASN A 9 -16.24 3.80 6.52
C ASN A 9 -15.70 2.70 7.45
N VAL A 10 -14.53 2.15 7.14
CA VAL A 10 -13.94 0.96 7.77
C VAL A 10 -12.67 1.27 8.56
N ASP A 11 -11.85 2.19 8.05
CA ASP A 11 -10.59 2.62 8.66
C ASP A 11 -10.78 3.82 9.59
N LYS A 12 -9.96 3.89 10.64
CA LYS A 12 -9.82 5.09 11.47
C LYS A 12 -8.69 5.96 10.92
N LEU A 13 -8.97 7.23 10.68
CA LEU A 13 -8.01 8.22 10.19
C LEU A 13 -7.34 8.97 11.35
N VAL A 14 -6.26 9.70 11.07
CA VAL A 14 -5.59 10.57 12.05
C VAL A 14 -6.56 11.61 12.59
N CYS A 15 -7.40 12.20 11.73
CA CYS A 15 -8.42 13.15 12.17
C CYS A 15 -9.49 12.52 13.08
N ASP A 16 -9.76 11.22 12.95
CA ASP A 16 -10.71 10.53 13.82
C ASP A 16 -10.16 10.29 15.24
N ILE A 17 -8.85 10.50 15.45
CA ILE A 17 -8.18 10.40 16.75
C ILE A 17 -7.90 11.80 17.31
N TYR A 18 -7.37 12.70 16.48
CA TYR A 18 -6.83 13.99 16.93
C TYR A 18 -7.71 15.20 16.55
N GLY A 19 -8.80 15.01 15.81
CA GLY A 19 -9.66 16.10 15.33
C GLY A 19 -9.07 16.92 14.17
N GLY A 20 -7.89 16.54 13.66
CA GLY A 20 -7.18 17.25 12.59
C GLY A 20 -5.92 16.50 12.15
N ALA A 21 -4.95 17.22 11.59
CA ALA A 21 -3.61 16.70 11.38
C ALA A 21 -2.87 16.57 12.72
N TYR A 22 -1.83 15.74 12.76
CA TYR A 22 -0.94 15.64 13.91
C TYR A 22 0.45 16.14 13.51
N ASP A 23 0.65 17.45 13.65
CA ASP A 23 1.78 18.18 13.10
C ASP A 23 3.12 17.83 13.76
N GLU A 24 3.12 17.46 15.05
CA GLU A 24 4.33 17.07 15.80
C GLU A 24 5.07 15.89 15.15
N LEU A 25 4.31 14.95 14.58
CA LEU A 25 4.85 13.80 13.83
C LEU A 25 4.69 13.95 12.32
N ASN A 26 4.27 15.13 11.85
CA ASN A 26 4.00 15.42 10.45
C ASN A 26 3.03 14.40 9.81
N LEU A 27 1.97 14.03 10.52
CA LEU A 27 0.93 13.11 10.02
C LEU A 27 -0.26 13.92 9.52
N LYS A 28 -0.57 13.80 8.23
CA LYS A 28 -1.76 14.44 7.65
C LYS A 28 -3.05 13.85 8.21
N ALA A 29 -4.08 14.69 8.28
CA ALA A 29 -5.39 14.38 8.84
C ALA A 29 -6.08 13.18 8.18
N ASP A 30 -5.88 13.01 6.86
CA ASP A 30 -6.49 11.98 6.01
C ASP A 30 -5.74 10.64 5.99
N LEU A 31 -4.63 10.53 6.72
CA LEU A 31 -3.89 9.27 6.81
C LEU A 31 -4.65 8.25 7.64
N ILE A 32 -4.53 6.98 7.23
CA ILE A 32 -5.04 5.86 8.01
C ILE A 32 -4.20 5.73 9.29
N ALA A 33 -4.82 5.96 10.44
CA ALA A 33 -4.22 5.71 11.75
C ALA A 33 -4.44 4.27 12.22
N GLY A 34 -5.54 3.64 11.81
CA GLY A 34 -5.84 2.24 12.10
C GLY A 34 -6.69 1.58 11.02
N SER A 35 -6.13 0.59 10.33
CA SER A 35 -6.84 -0.20 9.32
C SER A 35 -7.93 -1.07 9.96
N MET A 36 -9.12 -1.10 9.36
CA MET A 36 -10.30 -1.84 9.85
C MET A 36 -10.74 -1.50 11.29
N ALA A 37 -10.24 -0.41 11.87
CA ALA A 37 -10.51 -0.08 13.26
C ALA A 37 -12.00 0.22 13.54
N LYS A 38 -12.79 0.63 12.54
CA LYS A 38 -14.24 0.84 12.65
C LYS A 38 -15.06 -0.44 12.44
N CYS A 39 -14.42 -1.57 12.13
CA CYS A 39 -15.08 -2.89 12.13
C CYS A 39 -15.35 -3.41 13.54
N ASN A 40 -14.70 -2.82 14.54
CA ASN A 40 -14.80 -3.30 15.91
C ASN A 40 -16.17 -2.93 16.50
N ARG A 41 -16.94 -3.93 16.92
CA ARG A 41 -18.31 -3.77 17.46
C ARG A 41 -18.35 -3.64 18.98
N PHE A 42 -17.21 -3.62 19.66
CA PHE A 42 -17.18 -3.49 21.12
C PHE A 42 -17.79 -2.14 21.55
N GLY A 43 -18.96 -2.21 22.21
CA GLY A 43 -19.67 -1.04 22.74
C GLY A 43 -20.69 -0.40 21.80
N GLU A 44 -20.88 -0.92 20.57
CA GLU A 44 -21.88 -0.39 19.64
C GLU A 44 -23.22 -1.12 19.77
N THR A 45 -24.32 -0.38 19.68
CA THR A 45 -25.67 -0.96 19.65
C THR A 45 -25.82 -1.88 18.43
N PRO A 46 -26.57 -2.99 18.54
CA PRO A 46 -26.76 -3.98 17.45
C PRO A 46 -27.35 -3.43 16.14
N GLN A 47 -27.72 -2.15 16.08
CA GLN A 47 -28.42 -1.50 14.98
C GLN A 47 -27.51 -0.92 13.88
N LYS A 48 -26.18 -0.95 14.03
CA LYS A 48 -25.30 -0.50 12.93
C LYS A 48 -25.36 -1.49 11.77
N GLN A 49 -25.76 -0.97 10.60
CA GLN A 49 -25.76 -1.75 9.36
C GLN A 49 -24.37 -2.35 9.11
N PRO A 50 -24.29 -3.59 8.58
CA PRO A 50 -23.01 -4.18 8.24
C PRO A 50 -22.27 -3.32 7.21
N HIS A 51 -20.95 -3.21 7.37
CA HIS A 51 -20.07 -2.54 6.41
C HIS A 51 -20.21 -3.17 5.02
N LYS A 52 -20.16 -2.33 3.98
CA LYS A 52 -20.26 -2.81 2.60
C LYS A 52 -19.02 -3.66 2.26
N PRO A 53 -19.18 -4.80 1.57
CA PRO A 53 -18.05 -5.63 1.15
C PRO A 53 -17.00 -4.87 0.33
N GLU A 54 -17.42 -3.87 -0.47
CA GLU A 54 -16.55 -3.02 -1.26
C GLU A 54 -15.63 -2.15 -0.38
N ASP A 55 -16.16 -1.60 0.71
CA ASP A 55 -15.43 -0.75 1.66
C ASP A 55 -14.37 -1.57 2.40
N ILE A 56 -14.75 -2.80 2.82
CA ILE A 56 -13.83 -3.76 3.43
C ILE A 56 -12.73 -4.14 2.44
N ALA A 57 -13.08 -4.45 1.19
CA ALA A 57 -12.10 -4.78 0.16
C ALA A 57 -11.14 -3.62 -0.14
N LYS A 58 -11.63 -2.37 -0.14
CA LYS A 58 -10.79 -1.18 -0.31
C LYS A 58 -9.84 -0.99 0.88
N SER A 59 -10.34 -1.07 2.11
CA SER A 59 -9.53 -0.97 3.33
C SER A 59 -8.42 -2.03 3.35
N LEU A 60 -8.75 -3.29 3.07
CA LEU A 60 -7.78 -4.38 2.99
C LEU A 60 -6.71 -4.15 1.91
N LEU A 61 -7.12 -3.70 0.72
CA LEU A 61 -6.18 -3.40 -0.36
C LEU A 61 -5.20 -2.28 0.04
N LEU A 62 -5.71 -1.21 0.65
CA LEU A 62 -4.88 -0.11 1.13
C LEU A 62 -3.98 -0.55 2.28
N MET A 63 -4.48 -1.35 3.22
CA MET A 63 -3.70 -1.90 4.33
C MET A 63 -2.50 -2.68 3.81
N VAL A 64 -2.72 -3.68 2.96
CA VAL A 64 -1.63 -4.50 2.41
C VAL A 64 -0.65 -3.65 1.60
N SER A 65 -1.16 -2.78 0.72
CA SER A 65 -0.31 -1.93 -0.14
C SER A 65 0.52 -0.95 0.68
N ASN A 66 -0.06 -0.29 1.69
CA ASN A 66 0.67 0.64 2.56
C ASN A 66 1.73 -0.08 3.40
N ASN A 67 1.44 -1.29 3.91
CA ASN A 67 2.42 -2.09 4.64
C ASN A 67 3.61 -2.47 3.73
N ILE A 68 3.34 -2.93 2.50
CA ILE A 68 4.39 -3.20 1.51
C ILE A 68 5.21 -1.94 1.24
N GLY A 69 4.56 -0.79 1.00
CA GLY A 69 5.24 0.48 0.75
C GLY A 69 6.12 0.92 1.92
N GLN A 70 5.64 0.81 3.16
CA GLN A 70 6.41 1.16 4.34
C GLN A 70 7.64 0.26 4.51
N MET A 71 7.49 -1.06 4.36
CA MET A 71 8.61 -1.99 4.43
C MET A 71 9.64 -1.70 3.33
N ALA A 72 9.17 -1.49 2.09
CA ALA A 72 10.04 -1.14 0.97
C ALA A 72 10.81 0.16 1.23
N TYR A 73 10.17 1.18 1.78
CA TYR A 73 10.84 2.42 2.21
C TYR A 73 11.90 2.18 3.29
N LEU A 74 11.58 1.40 4.34
CA LEU A 74 12.51 1.12 5.44
C LEU A 74 13.75 0.38 4.94
N TYR A 75 13.58 -0.62 4.08
CA TYR A 75 14.70 -1.33 3.44
C TYR A 75 15.48 -0.43 2.49
N GLY A 76 14.78 0.36 1.66
CA GLY A 76 15.41 1.32 0.75
C GLY A 76 16.30 2.30 1.50
N THR A 77 15.81 2.85 2.61
CA THR A 77 16.57 3.76 3.46
C THR A 77 17.76 3.06 4.13
N ARG A 78 17.55 1.86 4.67
CA ARG A 78 18.60 1.07 5.33
C ARG A 78 19.80 0.81 4.43
N TYR A 79 19.57 0.56 3.15
CA TYR A 79 20.61 0.26 2.15
C TYR A 79 20.93 1.46 1.24
N ASN A 80 20.47 2.67 1.60
CA ASN A 80 20.71 3.91 0.88
C ASN A 80 20.34 3.85 -0.63
N LEU A 81 19.25 3.17 -0.94
CA LEU A 81 18.74 3.01 -2.30
C LEU A 81 17.96 4.26 -2.73
N LYS A 82 18.10 4.64 -4.00
CA LYS A 82 17.35 5.75 -4.61
C LYS A 82 16.15 5.30 -5.44
N ARG A 83 16.08 4.01 -5.77
CA ARG A 83 15.05 3.43 -6.63
C ARG A 83 14.59 2.09 -6.08
N ILE A 84 13.28 1.88 -6.07
CA ILE A 84 12.66 0.62 -5.67
C ILE A 84 11.81 0.14 -6.85
N TYR A 85 12.12 -1.06 -7.34
CA TYR A 85 11.31 -1.71 -8.37
C TYR A 85 10.27 -2.60 -7.71
N PHE A 86 9.00 -2.33 -8.00
CA PHE A 86 7.90 -3.18 -7.59
C PHE A 86 7.60 -4.19 -8.72
N GLY A 87 7.80 -5.46 -8.41
CA GLY A 87 7.51 -6.60 -9.30
C GLY A 87 6.48 -7.56 -8.69
N GLY A 88 6.09 -8.57 -9.46
CA GLY A 88 5.17 -9.62 -9.03
C GLY A 88 3.70 -9.38 -9.38
N TYR A 89 2.90 -10.43 -9.22
CA TYR A 89 1.51 -10.50 -9.72
C TYR A 89 0.47 -9.85 -8.80
N PHE A 90 0.89 -9.16 -7.74
CA PHE A 90 -0.02 -8.40 -6.87
C PHE A 90 -0.46 -7.08 -7.54
N ILE A 91 0.46 -6.41 -8.23
CA ILE A 91 0.26 -5.07 -8.79
C ILE A 91 -0.65 -5.17 -10.02
N ARG A 92 -0.33 -6.03 -10.99
CA ARG A 92 -1.09 -6.28 -12.24
C ARG A 92 -1.49 -5.01 -12.99
N GLN A 93 -0.64 -3.99 -12.97
CA GLN A 93 -0.95 -2.66 -13.48
C GLN A 93 -2.26 -2.05 -12.90
N ASP A 94 -2.69 -2.49 -11.71
CA ASP A 94 -3.86 -1.96 -11.03
C ASP A 94 -3.55 -0.53 -10.55
N PRO A 95 -4.27 0.48 -11.06
CA PRO A 95 -3.94 1.87 -10.78
C PRO A 95 -4.04 2.25 -9.30
N ILE A 96 -4.91 1.57 -8.54
CA ILE A 96 -5.08 1.86 -7.11
C ILE A 96 -3.86 1.37 -6.34
N THR A 97 -3.45 0.13 -6.59
CA THR A 97 -2.27 -0.49 -5.96
C THR A 97 -1.01 0.30 -6.28
N MET A 98 -0.76 0.59 -7.56
CA MET A 98 0.41 1.37 -7.99
C MET A 98 0.42 2.76 -7.34
N ARG A 99 -0.70 3.48 -7.39
CA ARG A 99 -0.79 4.82 -6.77
C ARG A 99 -0.56 4.78 -5.26
N THR A 100 -1.07 3.75 -4.58
CA THR A 100 -0.91 3.59 -3.12
C THR A 100 0.55 3.34 -2.76
N LEU A 101 1.23 2.44 -3.49
CA LEU A 101 2.66 2.16 -3.29
C LEU A 101 3.52 3.39 -3.59
N SER A 102 3.27 4.08 -4.71
CA SER A 102 3.98 5.31 -5.08
C SER A 102 3.79 6.40 -4.03
N PHE A 103 2.55 6.58 -3.55
CA PHE A 103 2.25 7.52 -2.49
C PHE A 103 3.01 7.17 -1.20
N ALA A 104 2.98 5.92 -0.77
CA ALA A 104 3.67 5.48 0.44
C ALA A 104 5.19 5.75 0.36
N ILE A 105 5.84 5.36 -0.74
CA ILE A 105 7.27 5.62 -0.94
C ILE A 105 7.58 7.11 -0.92
N ASN A 106 6.86 7.91 -1.70
CA ASN A 106 7.10 9.36 -1.75
C ASN A 106 6.82 10.05 -0.41
N TYR A 107 5.76 9.63 0.30
CA TYR A 107 5.37 10.18 1.58
C TYR A 107 6.46 9.97 2.64
N TRP A 108 6.94 8.74 2.79
CA TRP A 108 7.94 8.41 3.82
C TRP A 108 9.35 8.86 3.45
N SER A 109 9.73 8.80 2.18
CA SER A 109 11.05 9.22 1.71
C SER A 109 11.17 10.72 1.44
N ARG A 110 10.07 11.48 1.52
CA ARG A 110 10.03 12.90 1.12
C ARG A 110 10.55 13.15 -0.31
N GLY A 111 10.31 12.18 -1.19
CA GLY A 111 10.75 12.21 -2.60
C GLY A 111 12.20 11.78 -2.84
N GLU A 112 12.94 11.32 -1.83
CA GLU A 112 14.31 10.86 -2.01
C GLU A 112 14.43 9.48 -2.69
N ILE A 113 13.35 8.70 -2.66
CA ILE A 113 13.29 7.36 -3.25
C ILE A 113 12.18 7.32 -4.28
N GLU A 114 12.49 6.80 -5.46
CA GLU A 114 11.54 6.63 -6.56
C GLU A 114 10.96 5.21 -6.59
N ALA A 115 9.63 5.11 -6.71
CA ALA A 115 8.92 3.86 -6.94
C ALA A 115 8.79 3.60 -8.45
N LEU A 116 9.33 2.48 -8.92
CA LEU A 116 9.34 2.10 -10.33
C LEU A 116 8.54 0.81 -10.55
N TYR A 117 7.94 0.70 -11.72
CA TYR A 117 7.07 -0.42 -12.10
C TYR A 117 7.50 -1.01 -13.44
N LEU A 118 7.18 -2.28 -13.64
CA LEU A 118 7.57 -3.05 -14.81
C LEU A 118 6.33 -3.45 -15.61
N LYS A 119 6.36 -3.25 -16.92
CA LYS A 119 5.26 -3.68 -17.81
C LYS A 119 5.01 -5.20 -17.72
N HIS A 120 6.08 -5.98 -17.53
CA HIS A 120 6.05 -7.43 -17.42
C HIS A 120 6.40 -7.91 -16.00
N GLU A 121 5.91 -7.21 -14.99
CA GLU A 121 6.19 -7.45 -13.57
C GLU A 121 5.96 -8.89 -13.08
N GLY A 122 5.03 -9.63 -13.69
CA GLY A 122 4.71 -11.01 -13.33
C GLY A 122 5.63 -12.09 -13.91
N TYR A 123 6.49 -11.75 -14.86
CA TYR A 123 7.23 -12.73 -15.66
C TYR A 123 8.72 -12.81 -15.34
N LEU A 124 9.21 -12.01 -14.38
CA LEU A 124 10.64 -11.94 -14.06
C LEU A 124 11.25 -13.30 -13.73
N GLY A 125 10.54 -14.14 -12.95
CA GLY A 125 11.00 -15.47 -12.61
C GLY A 125 11.12 -16.39 -13.83
N ALA A 126 10.09 -16.42 -14.68
CA ALA A 126 10.10 -17.23 -15.90
C ALA A 126 11.16 -16.76 -16.90
N MET A 127 11.34 -15.45 -17.05
CA MET A 127 12.41 -14.87 -17.87
C MET A 127 13.79 -15.23 -17.35
N GLY A 128 14.00 -15.21 -16.03
CA GLY A 128 15.26 -15.63 -15.41
C GLY A 128 15.59 -17.09 -15.73
N SER A 129 14.63 -18.00 -15.54
CA SER A 129 14.83 -19.43 -15.87
C SER A 129 15.13 -19.66 -17.35
N PHE A 130 14.46 -18.93 -18.24
CA PHE A 130 14.70 -19.04 -19.68
C PHE A 130 16.12 -18.59 -20.07
N LEU A 131 16.61 -17.50 -19.50
CA LEU A 131 17.96 -16.97 -19.79
C LEU A 131 19.08 -17.86 -19.22
N ASP A 132 18.80 -18.53 -18.11
CA ASP A 132 19.72 -19.48 -17.47
C ASP A 132 19.91 -20.73 -18.33
N GLU A 133 18.82 -21.31 -18.86
CA GLU A 133 18.89 -22.44 -19.80
C GLU A 133 19.64 -22.12 -21.10
N ASP A 134 19.53 -20.88 -21.57
CA ASP A 134 20.20 -20.38 -22.78
C ASP A 134 21.71 -20.08 -22.56
N GLY A 135 22.23 -20.18 -21.34
CA GLY A 135 23.64 -19.90 -21.00
C GLY A 135 24.02 -18.41 -21.05
N LYS A 136 23.04 -17.49 -21.00
CA LYS A 136 23.25 -16.03 -21.16
C LYS A 136 23.43 -15.27 -19.85
N MET A 137 23.50 -15.99 -18.72
CA MET A 137 23.60 -15.40 -17.38
C MET A 137 25.04 -15.34 -16.84
N ASP A 138 25.99 -16.06 -17.48
CA ASP A 138 27.40 -16.18 -17.06
C ASP A 138 28.38 -15.27 -17.85
N GLU A 139 27.88 -14.40 -18.73
CA GLU A 139 28.64 -13.31 -19.39
C GLU A 139 28.42 -11.96 -18.70
#